data_AF-A0A4Q3CHQ0-F1
#
_entry.id   AF-A0A4Q3CHQ0-F1
#
_cell.length_a   1.000
_cell.length_b   1.000
_cell.length_c   1.000
_cell.angle_alpha   90.00
_cell.angle_beta   90.00
_cell.angle_gamma   90.00
#
_symmetry.space_group_name_H-M   'P 1'
#
loop_
_entity.id
_entity.type
_entity.pdbx_description
1 polymer ?
#
loop_
_entity_poly.entity_id
_entity_poly.type
_entity_poly.pdbx_seq_one_letter_code
_entity_poly.pdbx_strand_id
1 'polypeptide(L)'
;GAPIPQSHSAVRAPGANDALMMMYMASKALRDSMLPHQGGWSVSEAILTAGQATADNLPAGLAEIQYMMRMPTIEMAEQATAFLDRNAENAARMSGCRWERHWVCKSRHGLANHAMANLVWDAMQAVGAPRWDERAKDKAREIQTNLGLKPMPEPFIDEMEQLIDPQEAEAILRRDLAPSQLNSTSDDYTDMSWHAPLARFYIARPALRAPDGYRYPGWVMNALGGMPETIDPMVTTASKVLALSALRLIEDPAARKATRDEFETRTGGGVGGSKWVAPLCDYEPPIHFRWPEYVETPRGRDWWIPTRPHS
;
A
#
# COMPACT_ATOMS: atom_id res chain seq x y z
N GLY A 1 25.33 -41.23 13.63
CA GLY A 1 25.74 -40.45 12.46
C GLY A 1 26.98 -41.07 11.86
N ALA A 2 27.23 -40.84 10.57
CA ALA A 2 28.46 -41.27 9.91
C ALA A 2 29.70 -40.66 10.60
N PRO A 3 30.86 -41.32 10.59
CA PRO A 3 32.12 -40.74 11.09
C PRO A 3 32.42 -39.37 10.47
N ILE A 4 33.03 -38.46 11.23
CA ILE A 4 33.30 -37.07 10.80
C ILE A 4 33.95 -37.01 9.40
N PRO A 5 35.02 -37.78 9.08
CA PRO A 5 35.62 -37.72 7.74
C PRO A 5 34.65 -38.12 6.62
N GLN A 6 33.74 -39.07 6.87
CA GLN A 6 32.73 -39.47 5.91
C GLN A 6 31.66 -38.39 5.71
N SER A 7 31.29 -37.67 6.77
CA SER A 7 30.34 -36.55 6.68
C SER A 7 30.87 -35.35 5.87
N HIS A 8 32.20 -35.17 5.82
CA HIS A 8 32.83 -34.15 4.98
C HIS A 8 32.91 -34.56 3.50
N SER A 9 32.92 -35.86 3.20
CA SER A 9 33.05 -36.42 1.85
C SER A 9 31.72 -36.84 1.23
N ALA A 10 30.61 -36.69 1.95
CA ALA A 10 29.27 -37.05 1.47
C ALA A 10 28.68 -35.96 0.57
N VAL A 11 27.85 -36.39 -0.39
CA VAL A 11 26.99 -35.47 -1.15
C VAL A 11 26.06 -34.76 -0.17
N ARG A 12 25.98 -33.44 -0.27
CA ARG A 12 25.08 -32.62 0.55
C ARG A 12 23.71 -32.56 -0.11
N ALA A 13 22.66 -32.76 0.68
CA ALA A 13 21.30 -32.53 0.21
C ALA A 13 21.07 -31.02 0.04
N PRO A 14 20.34 -30.60 -1.01
CA PRO A 14 19.88 -29.22 -1.11
C PRO A 14 18.96 -28.88 0.07
N GLY A 15 18.92 -27.59 0.42
CA GLY A 15 18.15 -27.08 1.55
C GLY A 15 17.11 -26.02 1.16
N ALA A 16 16.48 -25.44 2.18
CA ALA A 16 15.48 -24.39 2.00
C ALA A 16 16.05 -23.16 1.27
N ASN A 17 17.35 -22.88 1.41
CA ASN A 17 18.02 -21.80 0.67
C ASN A 17 18.08 -22.07 -0.84
N ASP A 18 18.37 -23.30 -1.25
CA ASP A 18 18.39 -23.66 -2.67
C ASP A 18 16.97 -23.56 -3.26
N ALA A 19 15.97 -24.05 -2.51
CA ALA A 19 14.55 -23.91 -2.85
C ALA A 19 14.15 -22.44 -3.03
N LEU A 20 14.54 -21.58 -2.08
CA LEU A 20 14.28 -20.15 -2.12
C LEU A 20 14.88 -19.51 -3.36
N MET A 21 16.16 -19.80 -3.66
CA MET A 21 16.84 -19.20 -4.81
C MET A 21 16.22 -19.68 -6.13
N MET A 22 15.84 -20.96 -6.23
CA MET A 22 15.11 -21.47 -7.40
C MET A 22 13.76 -20.77 -7.57
N MET A 23 12.97 -20.64 -6.49
CA MET A 23 11.69 -19.93 -6.51
C MET A 23 11.84 -18.46 -6.92
N TYR A 24 12.80 -17.75 -6.32
CA TYR A 24 13.09 -16.35 -6.60
C TYR A 24 13.48 -16.16 -8.07
N MET A 25 14.46 -16.93 -8.54
CA MET A 25 14.99 -16.81 -9.90
C MET A 25 13.95 -17.20 -10.95
N ALA A 26 13.22 -18.29 -10.76
CA ALA A 26 12.17 -18.71 -11.68
C ALA A 26 11.05 -17.66 -11.76
N SER A 27 10.56 -17.18 -10.62
CA SER A 27 9.50 -16.17 -10.58
C SER A 27 9.94 -14.83 -11.18
N LYS A 28 11.22 -14.46 -11.04
CA LYS A 28 11.75 -13.24 -11.66
C LYS A 28 11.92 -13.40 -13.17
N ALA A 29 12.52 -14.52 -13.62
CA ALA A 29 12.82 -14.78 -15.02
C ALA A 29 11.56 -15.00 -15.87
N LEU A 30 10.52 -15.58 -15.27
CA LEU A 30 9.28 -15.93 -15.96
C LEU A 30 8.15 -14.92 -15.69
N ARG A 31 8.42 -13.81 -15.01
CA ARG A 31 7.43 -12.80 -14.62
C ARG A 31 6.58 -12.31 -15.80
N ASP A 32 7.21 -12.10 -16.94
CA ASP A 32 6.54 -11.57 -18.13
C ASP A 32 5.57 -12.58 -18.76
N SER A 33 5.65 -13.86 -18.39
CA SER A 33 4.71 -14.92 -18.79
C SER A 33 3.59 -15.16 -17.78
N MET A 34 3.56 -14.41 -16.68
CA MET A 34 2.58 -14.58 -15.61
C MET A 34 1.23 -13.96 -15.95
N LEU A 35 1.22 -12.79 -16.61
CA LEU A 35 0.02 -12.01 -16.92
C LEU A 35 0.18 -11.25 -18.25
N PRO A 36 -0.94 -10.84 -18.90
CA PRO A 36 -0.90 -10.03 -20.10
C PRO A 36 -0.16 -8.70 -19.92
N HIS A 37 0.46 -8.21 -20.98
CA HIS A 37 1.10 -6.88 -21.04
C HIS A 37 0.07 -5.74 -21.20
N GLN A 38 -0.97 -5.74 -20.38
CA GLN A 38 -2.04 -4.74 -20.40
C GLN A 38 -2.40 -4.33 -18.97
N GLY A 39 -2.55 -3.02 -18.76
CA GLY A 39 -2.83 -2.44 -17.45
C GLY A 39 -1.60 -2.34 -16.56
N GLY A 40 -1.74 -1.64 -15.44
CA GLY A 40 -0.72 -1.52 -14.41
C GLY A 40 -0.80 -2.69 -13.43
N TRP A 41 0.13 -3.64 -13.53
CA TRP A 41 0.35 -4.65 -12.51
C TRP A 41 1.81 -4.70 -12.07
N SER A 42 2.04 -5.07 -10.82
CA SER A 42 3.39 -5.23 -10.29
C SER A 42 3.46 -6.35 -9.28
N VAL A 43 4.64 -6.97 -9.21
CA VAL A 43 5.01 -7.94 -8.18
C VAL A 43 6.36 -7.52 -7.62
N SER A 44 6.40 -7.39 -6.31
CA SER A 44 7.60 -7.11 -5.53
C SER A 44 7.80 -8.18 -4.48
N GLU A 45 9.04 -8.40 -4.08
CA GLU A 45 9.41 -9.49 -3.20
C GLU A 45 10.40 -9.07 -2.11
N ALA A 46 10.35 -9.76 -0.98
CA ALA A 46 11.30 -9.61 0.12
C ALA A 46 11.65 -10.98 0.72
N ILE A 47 12.95 -11.27 0.81
CA ILE A 47 13.44 -12.46 1.52
C ILE A 47 13.42 -12.14 3.01
N LEU A 48 12.53 -12.80 3.75
CA LEU A 48 12.36 -12.56 5.19
C LEU A 48 13.35 -13.38 6.02
N THR A 49 13.71 -14.57 5.55
CA THR A 49 14.69 -15.44 6.21
C THR A 49 15.35 -16.32 5.16
N ALA A 50 16.68 -16.39 5.19
CA ALA A 50 17.46 -17.31 4.38
C ALA A 50 18.71 -17.74 5.17
N GLY A 51 18.86 -19.04 5.42
CA GLY A 51 20.05 -19.62 6.03
C GLY A 51 20.03 -19.76 7.54
N GLN A 52 21.13 -20.31 8.03
CA GLN A 52 21.48 -20.40 9.44
C GLN A 52 22.69 -19.49 9.69
N ALA A 53 23.04 -19.23 10.95
CA ALA A 53 24.19 -18.39 11.31
C ALA A 53 25.57 -19.00 10.94
N THR A 54 25.58 -20.20 10.37
CA THR A 54 26.79 -20.93 9.96
C THR A 54 26.64 -21.44 8.52
N ALA A 55 27.77 -21.46 7.79
CA ALA A 55 27.89 -22.05 6.46
C ALA A 55 28.59 -23.42 6.56
N ASP A 56 28.14 -24.27 7.49
CA ASP A 56 28.73 -25.59 7.71
C ASP A 56 28.17 -26.65 6.72
N ASN A 57 28.22 -27.92 7.08
CA ASN A 57 27.74 -29.02 6.25
C ASN A 57 26.22 -29.29 6.33
N LEU A 58 25.47 -28.53 7.13
CA LEU A 58 24.04 -28.69 7.30
C LEU A 58 23.26 -27.78 6.32
N PRO A 59 22.30 -28.33 5.56
CA PRO A 59 21.41 -27.52 4.75
C PRO A 59 20.48 -26.68 5.64
N ALA A 60 20.15 -25.47 5.19
CA ALA A 60 19.19 -24.62 5.88
C ALA A 60 17.81 -25.31 5.95
N GLY A 61 17.25 -25.40 7.15
CA GLY A 61 15.94 -26.05 7.38
C GLY A 61 14.72 -25.15 7.11
N LEU A 62 14.91 -23.84 6.94
CA LEU A 62 13.84 -22.88 6.68
C LEU A 62 14.38 -21.72 5.84
N ALA A 63 13.57 -21.28 4.88
CA ALA A 63 13.74 -20.03 4.16
C ALA A 63 12.35 -19.47 3.84
N GLU A 64 12.22 -18.15 3.83
CA GLU A 64 10.95 -17.45 3.72
C GLU A 64 11.09 -16.28 2.73
N ILE A 65 10.17 -16.21 1.77
CA ILE A 65 10.04 -15.11 0.82
C ILE A 65 8.59 -14.64 0.79
N GLN A 66 8.42 -13.33 0.88
CA GLN A 66 7.12 -12.67 0.76
C GLN A 66 7.01 -12.04 -0.63
N TYR A 67 5.87 -12.24 -1.28
CA TYR A 67 5.48 -11.51 -2.49
C TYR A 67 4.33 -10.57 -2.16
N MET A 68 4.43 -9.33 -2.64
CA MET A 68 3.35 -8.34 -2.63
C MET A 68 2.97 -8.03 -4.07
N MET A 69 1.68 -8.10 -4.38
CA MET A 69 1.15 -7.99 -5.73
C MET A 69 0.13 -6.87 -5.81
N ARG A 70 0.16 -6.10 -6.90
CA ARG A 70 -0.88 -5.13 -7.26
C ARG A 70 -1.40 -5.46 -8.63
N MET A 71 -2.71 -5.69 -8.73
CA MET A 71 -3.36 -6.20 -9.92
C MET A 71 -4.65 -5.41 -10.20
N PRO A 72 -5.01 -5.17 -11.47
CA PRO A 72 -6.27 -4.50 -11.82
C PRO A 72 -7.53 -5.27 -11.39
N THR A 73 -7.49 -6.61 -11.36
CA THR A 73 -8.64 -7.46 -11.03
C THR A 73 -8.26 -8.60 -10.08
N ILE A 74 -9.26 -9.17 -9.42
CA ILE A 74 -9.09 -10.32 -8.51
C ILE A 74 -8.67 -11.56 -9.30
N GLU A 75 -9.23 -11.76 -10.49
CA GLU A 75 -8.90 -12.89 -11.36
C GLU A 75 -7.42 -12.85 -11.78
N MET A 76 -6.87 -11.66 -12.07
CA MET A 76 -5.44 -11.51 -12.35
C MET A 76 -4.59 -11.83 -11.12
N ALA A 77 -5.03 -11.44 -9.92
CA ALA A 77 -4.35 -11.80 -8.68
C ALA A 77 -4.37 -13.31 -8.42
N GLU A 78 -5.47 -13.99 -8.70
CA GLU A 78 -5.58 -15.45 -8.61
C GLU A 78 -4.65 -16.15 -9.62
N GLN A 79 -4.58 -15.67 -10.87
CA GLN A 79 -3.68 -16.19 -11.88
C GLN A 79 -2.21 -16.05 -11.48
N ALA A 80 -1.81 -14.86 -11.00
CA ALA A 80 -0.46 -14.60 -10.51
C ALA A 80 -0.13 -15.46 -9.27
N THR A 81 -1.09 -15.63 -8.36
CA THR A 81 -0.94 -16.51 -7.20
C THR A 81 -0.69 -17.95 -7.64
N ALA A 82 -1.51 -18.49 -8.55
CA ALA A 82 -1.36 -19.85 -9.04
C ALA A 82 -0.03 -20.06 -9.77
N PHE A 83 0.47 -19.03 -10.45
CA PHE A 83 1.79 -19.05 -11.07
C PHE A 83 2.92 -19.14 -10.03
N LEU A 84 2.86 -18.32 -8.97
CA LEU A 84 3.84 -18.37 -7.89
C LEU A 84 3.77 -19.70 -7.12
N ASP A 85 2.58 -20.23 -6.88
CA ASP A 85 2.38 -21.52 -6.22
C ASP A 85 3.03 -22.66 -7.00
N ARG A 86 2.89 -22.68 -8.34
CA ARG A 86 3.59 -23.66 -9.19
C ARG A 86 5.10 -23.54 -9.12
N ASN A 87 5.63 -22.32 -9.09
CA ASN A 87 7.08 -22.13 -8.98
C ASN A 87 7.60 -22.59 -7.61
N ALA A 88 6.85 -22.30 -6.53
CA ALA A 88 7.20 -22.71 -5.18
C ALA A 88 7.19 -24.24 -5.05
N GLU A 89 6.15 -24.90 -5.57
CA GLU A 89 6.04 -26.35 -5.59
C GLU A 89 7.21 -27.02 -6.35
N ASN A 90 7.52 -26.54 -7.56
CA ASN A 90 8.61 -27.09 -8.36
C ASN A 90 9.97 -26.86 -7.71
N ALA A 91 10.23 -25.66 -7.18
CA ALA A 91 11.46 -25.34 -6.48
C ALA A 91 11.64 -26.26 -5.26
N ALA A 92 10.60 -26.42 -4.44
CA ALA A 92 10.62 -27.30 -3.27
C ALA A 92 10.85 -28.77 -3.68
N ARG A 93 10.18 -29.24 -4.74
CA ARG A 93 10.34 -30.61 -5.24
C ARG A 93 11.76 -30.88 -5.74
N MET A 94 12.35 -29.94 -6.48
CA MET A 94 13.74 -30.06 -6.97
C MET A 94 14.77 -30.07 -5.84
N SER A 95 14.48 -29.39 -4.74
CA SER A 95 15.37 -29.30 -3.57
C SER A 95 15.02 -30.27 -2.43
N GLY A 96 14.12 -31.24 -2.65
CA GLY A 96 13.70 -32.19 -1.61
C GLY A 96 13.04 -31.54 -0.38
N CYS A 97 12.48 -30.35 -0.54
CA CYS A 97 11.82 -29.56 0.50
C CYS A 97 10.28 -29.70 0.43
N ARG A 98 9.61 -29.28 1.50
CA ARG A 98 8.18 -28.94 1.48
C ARG A 98 8.03 -27.42 1.39
N TRP A 99 6.87 -26.96 0.93
CA TRP A 99 6.51 -25.55 0.93
C TRP A 99 5.13 -25.36 1.55
N GLU A 100 4.91 -24.16 2.09
CA GLU A 100 3.63 -23.73 2.66
C GLU A 100 3.38 -22.28 2.23
N ARG A 101 2.13 -21.95 1.90
CA ARG A 101 1.71 -20.58 1.58
C ARG A 101 0.99 -19.98 2.78
N HIS A 102 1.32 -18.74 3.09
CA HIS A 102 0.56 -17.93 4.02
C HIS A 102 0.15 -16.60 3.40
N TRP A 103 -1.06 -16.15 3.71
CA TRP A 103 -1.53 -14.83 3.33
C TRP A 103 -1.20 -13.81 4.43
N VAL A 104 -0.69 -12.66 4.03
CA VAL A 104 -0.49 -11.51 4.92
C VAL A 104 -1.63 -10.51 4.73
N CYS A 105 -1.88 -10.12 3.49
CA CYS A 105 -2.99 -9.25 3.14
C CYS A 105 -3.62 -9.67 1.81
N LYS A 106 -4.93 -9.43 1.69
CA LYS A 106 -5.66 -9.34 0.43
C LYS A 106 -6.60 -8.14 0.58
N SER A 107 -6.77 -7.37 -0.49
CA SER A 107 -7.69 -6.23 -0.51
C SER A 107 -8.59 -6.26 -1.73
N ARG A 108 -9.76 -5.65 -1.60
CA ARG A 108 -10.72 -5.50 -2.69
C ARG A 108 -10.48 -4.20 -3.45
N HIS A 109 -10.90 -4.17 -4.71
CA HIS A 109 -10.96 -2.92 -5.45
C HIS A 109 -11.99 -1.96 -4.85
N GLY A 110 -11.84 -0.65 -5.06
CA GLY A 110 -12.79 0.33 -4.53
C GLY A 110 -14.14 0.25 -5.24
N LEU A 111 -15.22 0.35 -4.45
CA LEU A 111 -16.57 0.55 -4.96
C LEU A 111 -16.92 2.03 -4.90
N ALA A 112 -17.00 2.68 -6.07
CA ALA A 112 -17.36 4.10 -6.16
C ALA A 112 -18.80 4.35 -5.69
N ASN A 113 -19.03 5.52 -5.08
CA ASN A 113 -20.36 6.05 -4.79
C ASN A 113 -20.39 7.55 -5.16
N HIS A 114 -20.96 7.88 -6.32
CA HIS A 114 -20.93 9.24 -6.85
C HIS A 114 -21.82 10.18 -6.05
N ALA A 115 -22.95 9.72 -5.52
CA ALA A 115 -23.77 10.50 -4.61
C ALA A 115 -22.97 10.92 -3.36
N MET A 116 -22.17 10.02 -2.80
CA MET A 116 -21.29 10.32 -1.67
C MET A 116 -20.14 11.26 -2.08
N ALA A 117 -19.54 11.05 -3.25
CA ALA A 117 -18.49 11.92 -3.77
C ALA A 117 -18.98 13.35 -4.01
N ASN A 118 -20.15 13.52 -4.63
CA ASN A 118 -20.79 14.82 -4.85
C ASN A 118 -21.16 15.50 -3.53
N LEU A 119 -21.66 14.74 -2.56
CA LEU A 119 -21.94 15.26 -1.22
C LEU A 119 -20.69 15.83 -0.55
N VAL A 120 -19.58 15.11 -0.61
CA VAL A 120 -18.29 15.57 -0.07
C VAL A 120 -17.74 16.73 -0.88
N TRP A 121 -17.93 16.73 -2.20
CA TRP A 121 -17.50 17.83 -3.07
C TRP A 121 -18.23 19.13 -2.76
N ASP A 122 -19.54 19.10 -2.51
CA ASP A 122 -20.30 20.27 -2.07
C ASP A 122 -19.75 20.83 -0.74
N ALA A 123 -19.35 19.94 0.18
CA ALA A 123 -18.70 20.35 1.42
C ALA A 123 -17.31 20.95 1.17
N MET A 124 -16.51 20.41 0.25
CA MET A 124 -15.23 20.96 -0.16
C MET A 124 -15.38 22.36 -0.77
N GLN A 125 -16.38 22.57 -1.62
CA GLN A 125 -16.67 23.89 -2.21
C GLN A 125 -17.06 24.92 -1.13
N ALA A 126 -17.85 24.51 -0.14
CA ALA A 126 -18.25 25.38 0.96
C ALA A 126 -17.08 25.73 1.90
N VAL A 127 -16.17 24.79 2.16
CA VAL A 127 -15.01 24.98 3.06
C VAL A 127 -13.87 25.72 2.35
N GLY A 128 -13.63 25.43 1.07
CA GLY A 128 -12.48 25.88 0.32
C GLY A 128 -11.24 25.00 0.48
N ALA A 129 -10.20 25.30 -0.30
CA ALA A 129 -8.89 24.68 -0.22
C ALA A 129 -8.12 25.14 1.04
N PRO A 130 -7.12 24.37 1.54
CA PRO A 130 -6.26 24.83 2.62
C PRO A 130 -5.49 26.08 2.21
N ARG A 131 -5.14 26.91 3.18
CA ARG A 131 -4.38 28.16 3.00
C ARG A 131 -3.21 28.22 3.94
N TRP A 132 -2.02 28.53 3.42
CA TRP A 132 -0.81 28.70 4.21
C TRP A 132 -0.52 30.18 4.42
N ASP A 133 -0.60 30.61 5.67
CA ASP A 133 -0.33 31.98 6.07
C ASP A 133 1.18 32.31 6.06
N GLU A 134 1.52 33.56 6.39
CA GLU A 134 2.92 33.98 6.43
C GLU A 134 3.77 33.21 7.45
N ARG A 135 3.19 32.69 8.54
CA ARG A 135 3.94 31.87 9.50
C ARG A 135 4.37 30.55 8.87
N ALA A 136 3.46 29.91 8.13
CA ALA A 136 3.77 28.70 7.37
C ALA A 136 4.82 28.98 6.29
N LYS A 137 4.68 30.10 5.58
CA LYS A 137 5.64 30.51 4.54
C LYS A 137 7.01 30.85 5.11
N ASP A 138 7.09 31.47 6.29
CA ASP A 138 8.35 31.72 7.00
C ASP A 138 9.08 30.39 7.29
N LYS A 139 8.36 29.36 7.76
CA LYS A 139 8.94 28.02 7.98
C LYS A 139 9.41 27.35 6.71
N ALA A 140 8.65 27.48 5.63
CA ALA A 140 9.06 26.99 4.32
C ALA A 140 10.31 27.71 3.79
N ARG A 141 10.39 29.04 3.96
CA ARG A 141 11.55 29.86 3.59
C ARG A 141 12.78 29.56 4.46
N GLU A 142 12.58 29.24 5.74
CA GLU A 142 13.64 28.76 6.65
C GLU A 142 14.25 27.45 6.13
N ILE A 143 13.41 26.49 5.73
CA ILE A 143 13.87 25.24 5.09
C ILE A 143 14.67 25.54 3.81
N GLN A 144 14.19 26.41 2.94
CA GLN A 144 14.89 26.79 1.71
C GLN A 144 16.26 27.41 2.02
N THR A 145 16.33 28.31 3.00
CA THR A 145 17.58 28.93 3.46
C THR A 145 18.57 27.89 3.97
N ASN A 146 18.11 26.96 4.82
CA ASN A 146 18.95 25.92 5.40
C ASN A 146 19.50 24.92 4.36
N LEU A 147 18.81 24.79 3.23
CA LEU A 147 19.27 24.02 2.07
C LEU A 147 20.21 24.82 1.14
N GLY A 148 20.54 26.07 1.49
CA GLY A 148 21.37 26.96 0.68
C GLY A 148 20.65 27.53 -0.55
N LEU A 149 19.31 27.44 -0.59
CA LEU A 149 18.51 28.01 -1.68
C LEU A 149 18.14 29.45 -1.36
N LYS A 150 17.97 30.26 -2.41
CA LYS A 150 17.33 31.57 -2.29
C LYS A 150 15.85 31.36 -1.95
N PRO A 151 15.35 31.85 -0.80
CA PRO A 151 13.96 31.65 -0.43
C PRO A 151 12.99 32.31 -1.42
N MET A 152 11.94 31.60 -1.78
CA MET A 152 10.86 32.11 -2.64
C MET A 152 9.85 32.91 -1.81
N PRO A 153 9.32 34.03 -2.32
CA PRO A 153 8.24 34.75 -1.64
C PRO A 153 7.00 33.88 -1.40
N GLU A 154 6.62 33.09 -2.41
CA GLU A 154 5.56 32.09 -2.34
C GLU A 154 6.17 30.68 -2.43
N PRO A 155 6.51 30.06 -1.29
CA PRO A 155 7.30 28.84 -1.27
C PRO A 155 6.49 27.57 -1.52
N PHE A 156 5.16 27.62 -1.46
CA PHE A 156 4.29 26.46 -1.70
C PHE A 156 3.90 26.34 -3.18
N ILE A 157 3.46 25.14 -3.57
CA ILE A 157 2.91 24.85 -4.90
C ILE A 157 1.51 25.49 -5.01
N ASP A 158 1.24 26.23 -6.09
CA ASP A 158 0.01 27.04 -6.25
C ASP A 158 -1.26 26.18 -6.25
N GLU A 159 -1.21 25.00 -6.88
CA GLU A 159 -2.31 24.05 -7.00
C GLU A 159 -2.77 23.51 -5.64
N MET A 160 -1.94 23.59 -4.60
CA MET A 160 -2.31 23.10 -3.26
C MET A 160 -3.40 23.93 -2.59
N GLU A 161 -3.59 25.17 -3.03
CA GLU A 161 -4.65 26.05 -2.53
C GLU A 161 -5.80 26.22 -3.54
N GLN A 162 -5.93 25.27 -4.49
CA GLN A 162 -6.99 25.24 -5.48
C GLN A 162 -7.90 24.02 -5.28
N LEU A 163 -9.17 24.20 -5.66
CA LEU A 163 -10.11 23.09 -5.74
C LEU A 163 -10.10 22.54 -7.18
N ILE A 164 -10.27 21.22 -7.31
CA ILE A 164 -10.42 20.55 -8.60
C ILE A 164 -11.72 19.75 -8.59
N ASP A 165 -12.54 19.93 -9.62
CA ASP A 165 -13.79 19.17 -9.75
C ASP A 165 -13.48 17.66 -9.85
N PRO A 166 -14.23 16.79 -9.15
CA PRO A 166 -13.95 15.36 -9.14
C PRO A 166 -13.98 14.71 -10.54
N GLN A 167 -14.79 15.21 -11.48
CA GLN A 167 -14.81 14.71 -12.86
C GLN A 167 -13.59 15.18 -13.64
N GLU A 168 -13.10 16.40 -13.38
CA GLU A 168 -11.86 16.88 -13.97
C GLU A 168 -10.64 16.09 -13.44
N ALA A 169 -10.59 15.85 -12.12
CA ALA A 169 -9.56 15.03 -11.51
C ALA A 169 -9.56 13.59 -12.07
N GLU A 170 -10.73 12.98 -12.23
CA GLU A 170 -10.89 11.67 -12.86
C GLU A 170 -10.45 11.71 -14.33
N ALA A 171 -10.81 12.74 -15.09
CA ALA A 171 -10.41 12.88 -16.49
C ALA A 171 -8.90 13.02 -16.67
N ILE A 172 -8.21 13.70 -15.74
CA ILE A 172 -6.75 13.76 -15.73
C ILE A 172 -6.17 12.37 -15.44
N LEU A 173 -6.65 11.70 -14.38
CA LEU A 173 -6.20 10.36 -14.00
C LEU A 173 -6.37 9.35 -15.15
N ARG A 174 -7.48 9.40 -15.88
CA ARG A 174 -7.79 8.49 -16.99
C ARG A 174 -6.83 8.61 -18.18
N ARG A 175 -6.05 9.70 -18.29
CA ARG A 175 -5.03 9.85 -19.33
C ARG A 175 -3.86 8.88 -19.15
N ASP A 176 -3.58 8.50 -17.91
CA ASP A 176 -2.44 7.65 -17.55
C ASP A 176 -2.84 6.18 -17.32
N LEU A 177 -4.14 5.88 -17.30
CA LEU A 177 -4.66 4.53 -17.08
C LEU A 177 -5.05 3.84 -18.39
N ALA A 178 -4.78 2.54 -18.49
CA ALA A 178 -5.35 1.73 -19.55
C ALA A 178 -6.88 1.76 -19.47
N PRO A 179 -7.62 1.74 -20.60
CA PRO A 179 -9.09 1.80 -20.59
C PRO A 179 -9.77 0.69 -19.77
N SER A 180 -9.14 -0.49 -19.68
CA SER A 180 -9.63 -1.63 -18.89
C SER A 180 -9.37 -1.50 -17.39
N GLN A 181 -8.52 -0.58 -16.96
CA GLN A 181 -8.17 -0.39 -15.56
C GLN A 181 -9.10 0.63 -14.90
N LEU A 182 -10.00 0.14 -14.07
CA LEU A 182 -11.04 0.99 -13.45
C LEU A 182 -10.56 1.76 -12.22
N ASN A 183 -9.50 1.28 -11.56
CA ASN A 183 -9.03 1.80 -10.28
C ASN A 183 -7.54 2.19 -10.35
N SER A 184 -7.17 3.17 -9.54
CA SER A 184 -5.78 3.58 -9.33
C SER A 184 -5.46 3.58 -7.84
N THR A 185 -4.19 3.36 -7.50
CA THR A 185 -3.67 3.23 -6.12
C THR A 185 -4.20 1.99 -5.37
N SER A 186 -3.75 1.82 -4.13
CA SER A 186 -4.14 0.71 -3.25
C SER A 186 -4.19 1.22 -1.82
N ASP A 187 -5.27 0.96 -1.10
CA ASP A 187 -5.51 1.43 0.27
C ASP A 187 -6.52 0.50 0.98
N ASP A 188 -6.68 0.61 2.29
CA ASP A 188 -7.54 -0.29 3.08
C ASP A 188 -9.02 0.12 3.10
N TYR A 189 -9.33 1.41 2.92
CA TYR A 189 -10.71 1.90 2.87
C TYR A 189 -11.51 1.28 1.72
N THR A 190 -10.85 0.76 0.68
CA THR A 190 -11.53 0.11 -0.46
C THR A 190 -12.30 -1.11 0.01
N ASP A 191 -11.80 -1.84 1.01
CA ASP A 191 -12.55 -2.91 1.65
C ASP A 191 -13.83 -2.39 2.32
N MET A 192 -13.75 -1.24 3.00
CA MET A 192 -14.90 -0.61 3.67
C MET A 192 -15.97 -0.14 2.67
N SER A 193 -15.58 0.21 1.44
CA SER A 193 -16.52 0.65 0.39
C SER A 193 -17.50 -0.45 -0.05
N TRP A 194 -17.23 -1.71 0.28
CA TRP A 194 -18.16 -2.84 0.07
C TRP A 194 -19.12 -3.07 1.23
N HIS A 195 -18.98 -2.34 2.34
CA HIS A 195 -19.84 -2.47 3.52
C HIS A 195 -20.80 -1.27 3.67
N ALA A 196 -20.41 -0.10 3.16
CA ALA A 196 -21.25 1.10 3.21
C ALA A 196 -20.90 2.09 2.08
N PRO A 197 -21.83 3.01 1.73
CA PRO A 197 -21.53 4.18 0.91
C PRO A 197 -20.32 4.92 1.45
N LEU A 198 -19.34 5.16 0.58
CA LEU A 198 -18.06 5.77 0.95
C LEU A 198 -17.60 6.70 -0.17
N ALA A 199 -16.95 7.78 0.22
CA ALA A 199 -16.15 8.60 -0.68
C ALA A 199 -14.75 8.78 -0.09
N ARG A 200 -13.74 8.77 -0.96
CA ARG A 200 -12.39 9.23 -0.65
C ARG A 200 -12.25 10.63 -1.24
N PHE A 201 -11.69 11.55 -0.46
CA PHE A 201 -11.29 12.87 -0.93
C PHE A 201 -9.85 13.14 -0.48
N TYR A 202 -9.21 14.10 -1.14
CA TYR A 202 -7.86 14.54 -0.81
C TYR A 202 -7.88 16.03 -0.44
N ILE A 203 -7.17 16.37 0.62
CA ILE A 203 -6.81 17.74 0.96
C ILE A 203 -5.30 17.85 0.78
N ALA A 204 -4.84 18.92 0.14
CA ALA A 204 -3.44 19.11 -0.16
C ALA A 204 -2.60 19.14 1.12
N ARG A 205 -1.65 18.21 1.23
CA ARG A 205 -0.58 18.23 2.23
C ARG A 205 0.44 19.30 1.83
N PRO A 206 1.03 20.10 2.74
CA PRO A 206 2.02 21.10 2.37
C PRO A 206 3.18 20.53 1.55
N ALA A 207 3.46 21.12 0.39
CA ALA A 207 4.63 20.81 -0.43
C ALA A 207 5.21 22.09 -1.04
N LEU A 208 6.54 22.16 -1.09
CA LEU A 208 7.25 23.33 -1.58
C LEU A 208 7.38 23.31 -3.10
N ARG A 209 7.28 24.50 -3.69
CA ARG A 209 7.77 24.76 -5.03
C ARG A 209 9.28 24.64 -5.02
N ALA A 210 9.82 23.88 -5.97
CA ALA A 210 11.25 23.72 -6.14
C ALA A 210 11.76 24.64 -7.26
N PRO A 211 12.99 25.17 -7.16
CA PRO A 211 13.66 25.77 -8.31
C PRO A 211 13.75 24.79 -9.49
N ASP A 212 13.85 25.31 -10.72
CA ASP A 212 13.96 24.47 -11.90
C ASP A 212 15.12 23.47 -11.80
N GLY A 213 14.81 22.19 -12.06
CA GLY A 213 15.77 21.09 -11.96
C GLY A 213 16.17 20.69 -10.54
N TYR A 214 15.64 21.34 -9.49
CA TYR A 214 15.90 20.99 -8.10
C TYR A 214 14.84 20.05 -7.55
N ARG A 215 15.27 19.09 -6.73
CA ARG A 215 14.38 18.21 -5.97
C ARG A 215 14.74 18.29 -4.49
N TYR A 216 13.77 18.64 -3.66
CA TYR A 216 13.97 18.66 -2.21
C TYR A 216 14.36 17.26 -1.69
N PRO A 217 15.28 17.19 -0.72
CA PRO A 217 15.53 15.95 0.01
C PRO A 217 14.25 15.41 0.64
N GLY A 218 14.11 14.08 0.71
CA GLY A 218 12.89 13.43 1.22
C GLY A 218 12.48 13.86 2.63
N TRP A 219 13.43 14.29 3.46
CA TRP A 219 13.15 14.77 4.81
C TRP A 219 12.31 16.06 4.83
N VAL A 220 12.33 16.88 3.77
CA VAL A 220 11.60 18.16 3.73
C VAL A 220 10.09 17.94 3.85
N MET A 221 9.53 16.97 3.11
CA MET A 221 8.12 16.61 3.24
C MET A 221 7.76 16.14 4.65
N ASN A 222 8.68 15.44 5.33
CA ASN A 222 8.48 14.99 6.70
C ASN A 222 8.53 16.17 7.68
N ALA A 223 9.47 17.11 7.50
CA ALA A 223 9.55 18.32 8.31
C ALA A 223 8.28 19.17 8.18
N LEU A 224 7.78 19.41 6.96
CA LEU A 224 6.50 20.10 6.73
C LEU A 224 5.30 19.35 7.34
N GLY A 225 5.38 18.03 7.44
CA GLY A 225 4.37 17.22 8.13
C GLY A 225 4.48 17.26 9.66
N GLY A 226 5.62 17.68 10.21
CA GLY A 226 5.88 17.72 11.65
C GLY A 226 5.76 19.12 12.28
N MET A 227 5.58 20.17 11.48
CA MET A 227 5.40 21.54 11.97
C MET A 227 3.92 21.94 11.92
N PRO A 228 3.30 22.31 13.06
CA PRO A 228 1.90 22.72 13.12
C PRO A 228 1.55 23.83 12.12
N GLU A 229 2.39 24.86 11.98
CA GLU A 229 2.17 25.96 11.03
C GLU A 229 1.94 25.49 9.60
N THR A 230 2.59 24.40 9.18
CA THR A 230 2.48 23.89 7.82
C THR A 230 1.45 22.77 7.68
N ILE A 231 1.29 21.88 8.66
CA ILE A 231 0.37 20.73 8.52
C ILE A 231 -1.07 21.04 8.96
N ASP A 232 -1.26 21.91 9.95
CA ASP A 232 -2.58 22.19 10.53
C ASP A 232 -3.58 22.79 9.53
N PRO A 233 -3.19 23.62 8.54
CA PRO A 233 -4.11 24.06 7.49
C PRO A 233 -4.77 22.91 6.74
N MET A 234 -4.00 21.86 6.39
CA MET A 234 -4.53 20.64 5.76
C MET A 234 -5.48 19.91 6.72
N VAL A 235 -5.05 19.67 7.96
CA VAL A 235 -5.82 18.92 8.97
C VAL A 235 -7.14 19.62 9.29
N THR A 236 -7.11 20.93 9.49
CA THR A 236 -8.28 21.76 9.81
C THR A 236 -9.24 21.84 8.63
N THR A 237 -8.73 21.91 7.41
CA THR A 237 -9.58 21.90 6.20
C THR A 237 -10.25 20.54 6.06
N ALA A 238 -9.51 19.44 6.22
CA ALA A 238 -10.06 18.09 6.16
C ALA A 238 -11.14 17.87 7.24
N SER A 239 -10.91 18.33 8.48
CA SER A 239 -11.87 18.18 9.56
C SER A 239 -13.18 18.93 9.30
N LYS A 240 -13.11 20.15 8.76
CA LYS A 240 -14.30 20.91 8.34
C LYS A 240 -15.09 20.21 7.24
N VAL A 241 -14.40 19.69 6.22
CA VAL A 241 -15.05 18.94 5.12
C VAL A 241 -15.74 17.68 5.65
N LEU A 242 -15.07 16.92 6.51
CA LEU A 242 -15.65 15.74 7.16
C LEU A 242 -16.87 16.09 8.00
N ALA A 243 -16.76 17.10 8.86
CA ALA A 243 -17.84 17.52 9.75
C ALA A 243 -19.07 17.98 8.96
N LEU A 244 -18.87 18.80 7.92
CA LEU A 244 -19.96 19.30 7.09
C LEU A 244 -20.62 18.18 6.27
N SER A 245 -19.83 17.26 5.72
CA SER A 245 -20.34 16.09 5.00
C SER A 245 -21.15 15.17 5.92
N ALA A 246 -20.64 14.89 7.12
CA ALA A 246 -21.33 14.07 8.11
C ALA A 246 -22.64 14.73 8.57
N LEU A 247 -22.62 16.04 8.84
CA LEU A 247 -23.81 16.79 9.23
C LEU A 247 -24.90 16.69 8.15
N ARG A 248 -24.54 16.90 6.87
CA ARG A 248 -25.48 16.76 5.75
C ARG A 248 -26.06 15.35 5.67
N LEU A 249 -25.25 14.30 5.83
CA LEU A 249 -25.75 12.92 5.85
C LEU A 249 -26.71 12.65 7.04
N ILE A 250 -26.54 13.34 8.17
CA ILE A 250 -27.41 13.20 9.34
C ILE A 250 -28.72 13.97 9.14
N GLU A 251 -28.66 15.18 8.60
CA GLU A 251 -29.80 16.12 8.54
C GLU A 251 -30.61 16.04 7.25
N ASP A 252 -30.04 15.54 6.14
CA ASP A 252 -30.70 15.44 4.83
C ASP A 252 -31.05 13.98 4.51
N PRO A 253 -32.31 13.55 4.73
CA PRO A 253 -32.75 12.19 4.43
C PRO A 253 -32.68 11.86 2.94
N ALA A 254 -32.82 12.85 2.05
CA ALA A 254 -32.81 12.63 0.61
C ALA A 254 -31.40 12.32 0.12
N ALA A 255 -30.40 13.09 0.56
CA ALA A 255 -29.01 12.81 0.27
C ALA A 255 -28.58 11.44 0.83
N ARG A 256 -28.96 11.13 2.08
CA ARG A 256 -28.67 9.85 2.72
C ARG A 256 -29.32 8.66 1.98
N LYS A 257 -30.54 8.84 1.47
CA LYS A 257 -31.21 7.83 0.65
C LYS A 257 -30.49 7.65 -0.69
N ALA A 258 -30.11 8.73 -1.37
CA ALA A 258 -29.42 8.67 -2.66
C ALA A 258 -28.09 7.90 -2.56
N THR A 259 -27.29 8.14 -1.52
CA THR A 259 -26.04 7.39 -1.32
C THR A 259 -26.28 5.91 -1.06
N ARG A 260 -27.33 5.57 -0.30
CA ARG A 260 -27.74 4.17 -0.06
C ARG A 260 -28.25 3.48 -1.32
N ASP A 261 -29.15 4.13 -2.06
CA ASP A 261 -29.74 3.57 -3.28
C ASP A 261 -28.65 3.26 -4.33
N GLU A 262 -27.68 4.16 -4.51
CA GLU A 262 -26.55 3.91 -5.41
C GLU A 262 -25.70 2.72 -4.94
N PHE A 263 -25.41 2.64 -3.64
CA PHE A 263 -24.66 1.51 -3.07
C PHE A 263 -25.40 0.18 -3.29
N GLU A 264 -26.70 0.12 -3.00
CA GLU A 264 -27.51 -1.07 -3.23
C GLU A 264 -27.56 -1.47 -4.71
N THR A 265 -27.67 -0.49 -5.60
CA THR A 265 -27.64 -0.72 -7.06
C THR A 265 -26.30 -1.31 -7.51
N ARG A 266 -25.19 -0.74 -7.07
CA ARG A 266 -23.84 -1.17 -7.46
C ARG A 266 -23.46 -2.55 -6.90
N THR A 267 -23.91 -2.84 -5.68
CA THR A 267 -23.75 -4.16 -5.04
C THR A 267 -24.81 -5.17 -5.46
N GLY A 268 -25.85 -4.74 -6.18
CA GLY A 268 -26.93 -5.61 -6.61
C GLY A 268 -27.78 -6.15 -5.45
N GLY A 269 -28.04 -5.31 -4.45
CA GLY A 269 -28.89 -5.62 -3.29
C GLY A 269 -28.29 -5.29 -1.91
N GLY A 270 -27.18 -4.57 -1.84
CA GLY A 270 -26.46 -4.30 -0.59
C GLY A 270 -25.42 -5.37 -0.25
N VAL A 271 -25.05 -5.47 1.02
CA VAL A 271 -24.12 -6.50 1.50
C VAL A 271 -24.73 -7.89 1.27
N GLY A 272 -24.00 -8.78 0.58
CA GLY A 272 -24.52 -10.07 0.12
C GLY A 272 -25.34 -10.01 -1.17
N GLY A 273 -25.44 -8.83 -1.80
CA GLY A 273 -26.08 -8.65 -3.09
C GLY A 273 -25.35 -9.36 -4.24
N SER A 274 -26.01 -9.44 -5.39
CA SER A 274 -25.54 -10.19 -6.57
C SER A 274 -24.22 -9.73 -7.19
N LYS A 275 -23.80 -8.49 -6.92
CA LYS A 275 -22.52 -7.91 -7.38
C LYS A 275 -21.59 -7.56 -6.22
N TRP A 276 -21.98 -7.91 -5.00
CA TRP A 276 -21.19 -7.64 -3.81
C TRP A 276 -19.98 -8.56 -3.74
N VAL A 277 -18.81 -8.00 -3.48
CA VAL A 277 -17.57 -8.76 -3.32
C VAL A 277 -17.31 -9.01 -1.83
N ALA A 278 -17.37 -10.27 -1.43
CA ALA A 278 -17.11 -10.70 -0.06
C ALA A 278 -15.68 -10.36 0.38
N PRO A 279 -15.43 -10.11 1.68
CA PRO A 279 -14.08 -9.91 2.21
C PRO A 279 -13.15 -11.05 1.80
N LEU A 280 -11.93 -10.70 1.37
CA LEU A 280 -10.94 -11.68 0.92
C LEU A 280 -10.07 -12.22 2.08
N CYS A 281 -10.30 -11.78 3.31
CA CYS A 281 -9.59 -12.23 4.52
C CYS A 281 -10.07 -13.63 5.00
N ASP A 282 -10.07 -14.60 4.09
CA ASP A 282 -10.47 -16.00 4.28
C ASP A 282 -9.38 -16.87 4.92
N TYR A 283 -8.52 -16.29 5.74
CA TYR A 283 -7.34 -16.92 6.33
C TYR A 283 -7.08 -16.42 7.75
N GLU A 284 -6.38 -17.23 8.55
CA GLU A 284 -6.00 -16.87 9.91
C GLU A 284 -5.13 -15.61 9.95
N PRO A 285 -5.34 -14.69 10.91
CA PRO A 285 -4.55 -13.48 11.02
C PRO A 285 -3.04 -13.76 11.04
N PRO A 286 -2.23 -13.03 10.26
CA PRO A 286 -0.79 -13.28 10.13
C PRO A 286 0.00 -12.72 11.31
N ILE A 287 -0.41 -13.02 12.54
CA ILE A 287 0.21 -12.47 13.77
C ILE A 287 1.41 -13.30 14.26
N HIS A 288 1.67 -14.46 13.65
CA HIS A 288 2.71 -15.41 14.07
C HIS A 288 3.97 -15.39 13.20
N PHE A 289 4.09 -14.43 12.27
CA PHE A 289 5.32 -14.23 11.51
C PHE A 289 6.38 -13.50 12.35
N ARG A 290 7.63 -13.59 11.90
CA ARG A 290 8.77 -12.92 12.52
C ARG A 290 8.78 -11.43 12.17
N TRP A 291 7.77 -10.71 12.62
CA TRP A 291 7.70 -9.27 12.42
C TRP A 291 8.84 -8.57 13.17
N PRO A 292 9.46 -7.51 12.61
CA PRO A 292 10.49 -6.77 13.33
C PRO A 292 9.98 -6.24 14.66
N GLU A 293 10.74 -6.47 15.71
CA GLU A 293 10.45 -6.02 17.07
C GLU A 293 11.58 -5.13 17.58
N TYR A 294 11.24 -4.10 18.36
CA TYR A 294 12.23 -3.34 19.10
C TYR A 294 12.62 -4.09 20.36
N VAL A 295 13.91 -4.29 20.58
CA VAL A 295 14.46 -5.04 21.72
C VAL A 295 15.48 -4.19 22.47
N GLU A 296 15.54 -4.38 23.78
CA GLU A 296 16.64 -3.86 24.60
C GLU A 296 17.72 -4.93 24.72
N THR A 297 18.94 -4.59 24.31
CA THR A 297 20.11 -5.47 24.47
C THR A 297 21.11 -4.82 25.42
N PRO A 298 22.10 -5.56 25.95
CA PRO A 298 23.21 -4.95 26.68
C PRO A 298 24.00 -3.88 25.88
N ARG A 299 23.83 -3.80 24.56
CA ARG A 299 24.43 -2.78 23.69
C ARG A 299 23.53 -1.55 23.48
N GLY A 300 22.31 -1.55 24.03
CA GLY A 300 21.29 -0.51 23.85
C GLY A 300 20.06 -1.00 23.09
N ARG A 301 19.14 -0.05 22.84
CA ARG A 301 17.91 -0.26 22.07
C ARG A 301 18.23 -0.52 20.60
N ASP A 302 17.74 -1.64 20.09
CA ASP A 302 17.93 -2.06 18.70
C ASP A 302 16.61 -2.65 18.15
N TRP A 303 16.61 -3.11 16.91
CA TRP A 303 15.53 -3.91 16.35
C TRP A 303 16.03 -5.31 15.98
N TRP A 304 15.14 -6.30 16.09
CA TRP A 304 15.45 -7.70 15.83
C TRP A 304 14.28 -8.41 15.13
N ILE A 305 14.57 -9.47 14.37
CA ILE A 305 13.57 -10.36 13.80
C ILE A 305 13.47 -11.58 14.73
N PRO A 306 12.38 -11.71 15.52
CA PRO A 306 12.28 -12.73 16.57
C PRO A 306 12.22 -14.14 15.97
N THR A 307 12.52 -15.15 16.78
CA THR A 307 12.16 -16.53 16.44
C THR A 307 10.65 -16.67 16.39
N ARG A 308 10.10 -17.52 15.51
CA ARG A 308 8.65 -17.78 15.49
C ARG A 308 8.21 -18.25 16.89
N PRO A 309 7.05 -17.79 17.41
CA PRO A 309 6.49 -18.32 18.65
C PRO A 309 6.37 -19.85 18.56
N HIS A 310 6.64 -20.56 19.65
CA HIS A 310 6.36 -21.99 19.70
C HIS A 310 4.85 -22.18 19.57
N SER A 311 4.42 -22.75 18.43
CA SER A 311 3.06 -23.28 18.23
C SER A 311 2.91 -24.63 18.91
#